data_AF-A0A6B3M0K8-F1
#
_entry.id   AF-A0A6B3M0K8-F1
#
_cell.length_a   1.000
_cell.length_b   1.000
_cell.length_c   1.000
_cell.angle_alpha   90.00
_cell.angle_beta   90.00
_cell.angle_gamma   90.00
#
_symmetry.space_group_name_H-M   'P 1'
#
loop_
_entity.id
_entity.type
_entity.pdbx_description
1 polymer ?
#
loop_
_entity_poly.entity_id
_entity_poly.type
_entity_poly.pdbx_seq_one_letter_code
_entity_poly.pdbx_strand_id
1 'polypeptide(L)'
;MKQPELKANERELIKLIRYFSKRANALIESGELSAEHEKLTTACQNLEQQLYTHAQNRCAILDKRARLEKVVEDNAQCPQCKHADMLKRSGITSNEHGWRCNTYKCRRCNITFTWNRPNNPWHLVEFLELYIKELETALQTEQNEAMREHIVTSVAQMQDSLNRLRPVLNDSDEEVSALDAKESEMTRLIHQFKSYLQIEKIKLDMSQEPEA
;
A
#
# COMPACT_ATOMS: atom_id res chain seq x y z
N MET A 1 16.54 10.82 -5.52
CA MET A 1 15.61 9.65 -5.48
C MET A 1 15.77 8.98 -4.13
N LYS A 2 14.69 8.69 -3.40
CA LYS A 2 14.78 7.87 -2.17
C LYS A 2 15.27 6.48 -2.58
N GLN A 3 16.26 5.94 -1.89
CA GLN A 3 16.64 4.54 -2.08
C GLN A 3 15.40 3.66 -1.80
N PRO A 4 15.12 2.66 -2.64
CA PRO A 4 14.00 1.74 -2.40
C PRO A 4 14.21 1.01 -1.07
N GLU A 5 13.14 0.92 -0.28
CA GLU A 5 13.19 0.32 1.05
C GLU A 5 13.22 -1.21 0.92
N LEU A 6 14.44 -1.75 0.83
CA LEU A 6 14.69 -3.19 0.81
C LEU A 6 14.38 -3.80 2.18
N LYS A 7 13.74 -4.96 2.22
CA LYS A 7 13.52 -5.78 3.43
C LYS A 7 14.83 -6.37 3.94
N ALA A 8 14.84 -6.84 5.19
CA ALA A 8 16.06 -7.38 5.82
C ALA A 8 16.67 -8.56 5.03
N ASN A 9 15.83 -9.51 4.61
CA ASN A 9 16.22 -10.65 3.79
C ASN A 9 16.75 -10.24 2.40
N GLU A 10 16.12 -9.27 1.75
CA GLU A 10 16.59 -8.72 0.46
C GLU A 10 17.97 -8.06 0.62
N ARG A 11 18.18 -7.28 1.68
CA ARG A 11 19.48 -6.65 2.00
C ARG A 11 20.57 -7.68 2.25
N GLU A 12 20.26 -8.76 2.96
CA GLU A 12 21.21 -9.84 3.21
C GLU A 12 21.60 -10.57 1.92
N LEU A 13 20.64 -10.86 1.06
CA LEU A 13 20.91 -11.48 -0.23
C LEU A 13 21.76 -10.59 -1.14
N ILE A 14 21.47 -9.28 -1.19
CA ILE A 14 22.30 -8.31 -1.94
C ILE A 14 23.74 -8.27 -1.41
N LYS A 15 23.94 -8.35 -0.08
CA LYS A 15 25.30 -8.45 0.48
C LYS A 15 26.04 -9.70 -0.01
N LEU A 16 25.35 -10.84 -0.07
CA LEU A 16 25.92 -12.08 -0.60
C LEU A 16 26.22 -11.96 -2.10
N ILE A 17 25.29 -11.45 -2.90
CA ILE A 17 25.49 -11.20 -4.33
C ILE A 17 26.75 -10.35 -4.56
N ARG A 18 26.89 -9.24 -3.82
CA ARG A 18 28.05 -8.35 -3.93
C ARG A 18 29.37 -9.00 -3.53
N TYR A 19 29.35 -9.94 -2.59
CA TYR A 19 30.53 -10.73 -2.25
C TYR A 19 31.00 -11.55 -3.47
N PHE A 20 30.08 -12.27 -4.12
CA PHE A 20 30.39 -13.05 -5.32
C PHE A 20 30.80 -12.17 -6.50
N SER A 21 30.13 -11.03 -6.73
CA SER A 21 30.52 -10.10 -7.81
C SER A 21 31.91 -9.52 -7.63
N LYS A 22 32.30 -9.13 -6.41
CA LYS A 22 33.67 -8.64 -6.13
C LYS A 22 34.72 -9.71 -6.40
N ARG A 23 34.44 -10.95 -6.01
CA ARG A 23 35.35 -12.07 -6.21
C ARG A 23 35.46 -12.47 -7.68
N ALA A 24 34.35 -12.44 -8.43
CA ALA A 24 34.36 -12.65 -9.87
C ALA A 24 35.23 -11.60 -10.58
N ASN A 25 35.15 -10.33 -10.18
CA ASN A 25 36.03 -9.29 -10.72
C ASN A 25 37.52 -9.58 -10.45
N ALA A 26 37.86 -10.05 -9.25
CA ALA A 26 39.24 -10.45 -8.93
C ALA A 26 39.71 -11.65 -9.79
N LEU A 27 38.83 -12.61 -10.05
CA LEU A 27 39.13 -13.78 -10.91
C LEU A 27 39.25 -13.40 -12.39
N ILE A 28 38.52 -12.37 -12.84
CA ILE A 28 38.69 -11.77 -14.17
C ILE A 28 40.07 -11.12 -14.27
N GLU A 29 40.47 -10.36 -13.25
CA GLU A 29 41.78 -9.70 -13.20
C GLU A 29 42.96 -10.69 -13.14
N SER A 30 42.79 -11.83 -12.48
CA SER A 30 43.80 -12.90 -12.44
C SER A 30 43.79 -13.83 -13.67
N GLY A 31 42.78 -13.74 -14.54
CA GLY A 31 42.63 -14.61 -15.71
C GLY A 31 42.15 -16.03 -15.40
N GLU A 32 41.66 -16.29 -14.18
CA GLU A 32 41.23 -17.61 -13.68
C GLU A 32 39.70 -17.79 -13.69
N LEU A 33 38.97 -16.91 -14.38
CA LEU A 33 37.52 -16.99 -14.43
C LEU A 33 37.04 -18.22 -15.23
N SER A 34 36.41 -19.17 -14.55
CA SER A 34 35.73 -20.28 -15.19
C SER A 34 34.37 -19.85 -15.78
N ALA A 35 33.89 -20.57 -16.81
CA ALA A 35 32.57 -20.33 -17.41
C ALA A 35 31.41 -20.51 -16.41
N GLU A 36 31.60 -21.29 -15.34
CA GLU A 36 30.62 -21.42 -14.26
C GLU A 36 30.55 -20.16 -13.38
N HIS A 37 31.69 -19.52 -13.11
CA HIS A 37 31.74 -18.26 -12.36
C HIS A 37 31.10 -17.10 -13.14
N GLU A 38 31.23 -17.09 -14.45
CA GLU A 38 30.57 -16.09 -15.32
C GLU A 38 29.03 -16.23 -15.28
N LYS A 39 28.52 -17.47 -15.37
CA LYS A 39 27.08 -17.75 -15.24
C LYS A 39 26.54 -17.35 -13.87
N LEU A 40 27.27 -17.70 -12.80
CA LEU A 40 26.89 -17.33 -11.43
C LEU A 40 26.85 -15.80 -11.24
N THR A 41 27.85 -15.10 -11.76
CA THR A 41 27.95 -13.63 -11.66
C THR A 41 26.80 -12.95 -12.38
N THR A 42 26.49 -13.41 -13.60
CA THR A 42 25.37 -12.88 -14.39
C THR A 42 24.03 -13.13 -13.69
N ALA A 43 23.83 -14.33 -13.14
CA ALA A 43 22.63 -14.66 -12.38
C ALA A 43 22.49 -13.77 -11.13
N CYS A 44 23.59 -13.52 -10.42
CA CYS A 44 23.61 -12.65 -9.25
C CYS A 44 23.26 -11.19 -9.59
N GLN A 45 23.80 -10.65 -10.68
CA GLN A 45 23.48 -9.29 -11.14
C GLN A 45 22.01 -9.15 -11.54
N ASN A 46 21.49 -10.12 -12.30
CA ASN A 46 20.07 -10.13 -12.68
C ASN A 46 19.16 -10.19 -11.45
N LEU A 47 19.53 -10.99 -10.45
CA LEU A 47 18.78 -11.09 -9.19
C LEU A 47 18.84 -9.79 -8.37
N GLU A 48 20.00 -9.13 -8.29
CA GLU A 48 20.12 -7.82 -7.63
C GLU A 48 19.21 -6.77 -8.30
N GLN A 49 19.21 -6.71 -9.64
CA GLN A 49 18.34 -5.81 -10.39
C GLN A 49 16.85 -6.12 -10.17
N GLN A 50 16.47 -7.40 -10.15
CA GLN A 50 15.10 -7.82 -9.88
C GLN A 50 14.64 -7.42 -8.47
N LEU A 51 15.50 -7.58 -7.46
CA LEU A 51 15.20 -7.18 -6.08
C LEU A 51 14.97 -5.67 -5.96
N TYR A 52 15.81 -4.86 -6.58
CA TYR A 52 15.62 -3.40 -6.57
C TYR A 52 14.35 -2.99 -7.30
N THR A 53 14.09 -3.57 -8.46
CA THR A 53 12.87 -3.29 -9.25
C THR A 53 11.62 -3.69 -8.46
N HIS A 54 11.63 -4.85 -7.82
CA HIS A 54 10.53 -5.30 -6.97
C HIS A 54 10.31 -4.38 -5.77
N ALA A 55 11.37 -3.97 -5.08
CA ALA A 55 11.28 -3.04 -3.95
C ALA A 55 10.75 -1.66 -4.38
N GLN A 56 11.16 -1.15 -5.55
CA GLN A 56 10.60 0.09 -6.12
C GLN A 56 9.11 -0.04 -6.43
N ASN A 57 8.70 -1.14 -7.06
CA ASN A 57 7.29 -1.41 -7.36
C ASN A 57 6.44 -1.51 -6.10
N ARG A 58 6.94 -2.22 -5.07
CA ARG A 58 6.31 -2.28 -3.74
C ARG A 58 6.06 -0.88 -3.18
N CYS A 59 7.11 -0.04 -3.14
CA CYS A 59 6.98 1.33 -2.63
C CYS A 59 5.94 2.13 -3.44
N ALA A 60 5.96 2.03 -4.77
CA ALA A 60 5.03 2.77 -5.63
C ALA A 60 3.56 2.39 -5.40
N ILE A 61 3.27 1.08 -5.27
CA ILE A 61 1.91 0.57 -5.02
C ILE A 61 1.43 1.02 -3.63
N LEU A 62 2.26 0.86 -2.59
CA LEU A 62 1.90 1.27 -1.23
C LEU A 62 1.72 2.79 -1.11
N ASP A 63 2.56 3.58 -1.78
CA ASP A 63 2.41 5.03 -1.83
C ASP A 63 1.12 5.45 -2.55
N LYS A 64 0.75 4.77 -3.65
CA LYS A 64 -0.53 4.97 -4.34
C LYS A 64 -1.70 4.66 -3.39
N ARG A 65 -1.66 3.53 -2.70
CA ARG A 65 -2.68 3.13 -1.70
C ARG A 65 -2.81 4.17 -0.58
N ALA A 66 -1.70 4.61 -0.01
CA ALA A 66 -1.68 5.58 1.07
C ALA A 66 -2.18 6.98 0.64
N ARG A 67 -2.01 7.34 -0.64
CA ARG A 67 -2.61 8.56 -1.22
C ARG A 67 -4.13 8.43 -1.32
N LEU A 68 -4.63 7.28 -1.78
CA LEU A 68 -6.07 7.02 -1.86
C LEU A 68 -6.74 7.08 -0.49
N GLU A 69 -6.11 6.52 0.56
CA GLU A 69 -6.63 6.63 1.94
C GLU A 69 -6.88 8.07 2.41
N LYS A 70 -6.15 9.04 1.84
CA LYS A 70 -6.22 10.46 2.19
C LYS A 70 -7.09 11.28 1.23
N VAL A 71 -7.72 10.65 0.23
CA VAL A 71 -8.50 11.37 -0.80
C VAL A 71 -9.81 11.93 -0.24
N VAL A 72 -10.31 11.38 0.87
CA VAL A 72 -11.55 11.83 1.48
C VAL A 72 -11.30 13.13 2.23
N GLU A 73 -11.82 14.23 1.66
CA GLU A 73 -11.84 15.52 2.32
C GLU A 73 -12.81 15.53 3.50
N ASP A 74 -12.36 16.10 4.62
CA ASP A 74 -13.17 16.22 5.82
C ASP A 74 -13.84 17.60 5.88
N ASN A 75 -15.14 17.61 5.58
CA ASN A 75 -15.99 18.80 5.64
C ASN A 75 -16.84 18.84 6.93
N ALA A 76 -16.33 18.32 8.04
CA ALA A 76 -17.02 18.35 9.32
C ALA A 76 -17.32 19.79 9.79
N GLN A 77 -18.51 19.97 10.35
CA GLN A 77 -18.94 21.21 11.01
C GLN A 77 -19.39 20.91 12.43
N CYS A 78 -19.19 21.87 13.34
CA CYS A 78 -19.71 21.71 14.70
C CYS A 78 -21.24 21.63 14.67
N PRO A 79 -21.88 20.60 15.25
CA PRO A 79 -23.33 20.48 15.23
C PRO A 79 -24.05 21.60 16.00
N GLN A 80 -23.36 22.29 16.91
CA GLN A 80 -23.93 23.39 17.69
C GLN A 80 -23.69 24.77 17.07
N CYS A 81 -22.44 25.10 16.71
CA CYS A 81 -22.11 26.44 16.20
C CYS A 81 -21.86 26.50 14.69
N LYS A 82 -21.89 25.36 13.98
CA LYS A 82 -21.66 25.23 12.52
C LYS A 82 -20.31 25.73 12.00
N HIS A 83 -19.40 26.12 12.90
CA HIS A 83 -18.05 26.55 12.57
C HIS A 83 -17.10 25.37 12.39
N ALA A 84 -16.51 25.23 11.21
CA ALA A 84 -15.51 24.21 10.87
C ALA A 84 -14.09 24.60 11.34
N ASP A 85 -13.75 25.89 11.29
CA ASP A 85 -12.46 26.46 11.72
C ASP A 85 -12.16 26.25 13.21
N MET A 86 -13.22 26.09 14.01
CA MET A 86 -13.14 25.86 15.45
C MET A 86 -12.96 24.38 15.82
N LEU A 87 -12.85 23.48 14.85
CA LEU A 87 -12.71 22.04 15.10
C LEU A 87 -11.24 21.63 15.21
N LYS A 88 -10.91 20.87 16.27
CA LYS A 88 -9.65 20.15 16.39
C LYS A 88 -9.94 18.65 16.33
N ARG A 89 -9.30 17.94 15.38
CA ARG A 89 -9.35 16.47 15.35
C ARG A 89 -8.76 15.93 16.65
N SER A 90 -9.54 15.12 17.36
CA SER A 90 -9.17 14.50 18.64
C SER A 90 -8.83 13.02 18.49
N GLY A 91 -9.39 12.33 17.49
CA GLY A 91 -9.15 10.91 17.30
C GLY A 91 -9.87 10.32 16.08
N ILE A 92 -9.89 8.99 16.05
CA ILE A 92 -10.65 8.17 15.09
C ILE A 92 -11.43 7.15 15.92
N THR A 93 -12.69 6.94 15.59
CA THR A 93 -13.56 5.93 16.22
C THR A 93 -14.27 5.14 15.13
N SER A 94 -14.47 3.85 15.36
CA SER A 94 -15.31 3.01 14.49
C SER A 94 -16.77 3.14 14.90
N ASN A 95 -17.67 3.34 13.94
CA ASN A 95 -19.12 3.36 14.20
C ASN A 95 -19.70 1.93 14.27
N GLU A 96 -21.03 1.84 14.38
CA GLU A 96 -21.77 0.56 14.44
C GLU A 96 -21.60 -0.32 13.19
N HIS A 97 -21.32 0.29 12.03
CA HIS A 97 -21.03 -0.40 10.78
C HIS A 97 -19.54 -0.79 10.64
N GLY A 98 -18.71 -0.48 11.63
CA GLY A 98 -17.26 -0.71 11.59
C GLY A 98 -16.48 0.39 10.83
N TRP A 99 -17.15 1.43 10.33
CA TRP A 99 -16.53 2.49 9.58
C TRP A 99 -15.71 3.40 10.48
N ARG A 100 -14.44 3.59 10.10
CA ARG A 100 -13.54 4.57 10.71
C ARG A 100 -14.00 5.99 10.40
N CYS A 101 -14.36 6.72 11.44
CA CYS A 101 -14.87 8.07 11.41
C CYS A 101 -13.97 9.00 12.26
N ASN A 102 -13.87 10.27 11.88
CA ASN A 102 -13.06 11.25 12.62
C ASN A 102 -13.83 11.81 13.82
N THR A 103 -13.15 11.92 14.96
CA THR A 103 -13.68 12.57 16.17
C THR A 103 -13.08 13.96 16.30
N TYR A 104 -13.95 14.91 16.67
CA TYR A 104 -13.64 16.33 16.76
C TYR A 104 -13.98 16.89 18.12
N LYS A 105 -13.13 17.79 18.62
CA LYS A 105 -13.43 18.71 19.71
C LYS A 105 -13.63 20.12 19.15
N CYS A 106 -14.82 20.69 19.34
CA CYS A 106 -15.05 22.10 19.03
C CYS A 106 -14.46 22.97 20.13
N ARG A 107 -13.56 23.90 19.78
CA ARG A 107 -12.93 24.82 20.75
C ARG A 107 -13.88 25.89 21.26
N ARG A 108 -14.89 26.27 20.47
CA ARG A 108 -15.90 27.27 20.83
C ARG A 108 -16.98 26.70 21.75
N CYS A 109 -17.57 25.58 21.36
CA CYS A 109 -18.66 24.93 22.12
C CYS A 109 -18.16 23.99 23.21
N ASN A 110 -16.87 23.65 23.21
CA ASN A 110 -16.23 22.68 24.11
C ASN A 110 -16.89 21.28 24.10
N ILE A 111 -17.58 20.92 23.02
CA ILE A 111 -18.16 19.59 22.82
C ILE A 111 -17.20 18.69 22.03
N THR A 112 -17.34 17.38 22.26
CA THR A 112 -16.69 16.34 21.45
C THR A 112 -17.76 15.57 20.70
N PHE A 113 -17.56 15.33 19.40
CA PHE A 113 -18.48 14.55 18.58
C PHE A 113 -17.72 13.76 17.52
N THR A 114 -18.30 12.67 17.06
CA THR A 114 -17.80 11.89 15.92
C THR A 114 -18.55 12.33 14.68
N TRP A 115 -17.82 12.62 13.61
CA TRP A 115 -18.41 12.92 12.32
C TRP A 115 -18.80 11.61 11.64
N ASN A 116 -20.10 11.38 11.44
CA ASN A 116 -20.61 10.08 10.98
C ASN A 116 -20.21 9.69 9.55
N ARG A 117 -19.57 10.59 8.80
CA ARG A 117 -19.02 10.28 7.48
C ARG A 117 -17.65 9.59 7.63
N PRO A 118 -17.43 8.45 6.95
CA PRO A 118 -16.15 7.75 7.02
C PRO A 118 -14.97 8.59 6.51
N ASN A 119 -13.79 8.32 7.06
CA ASN A 119 -12.58 9.08 6.79
C ASN A 119 -11.64 8.47 5.73
N ASN A 120 -12.07 7.41 5.07
CA ASN A 120 -11.33 6.73 4.01
C ASN A 120 -12.30 6.30 2.91
N PRO A 121 -11.82 6.12 1.66
CA PRO A 121 -12.71 5.93 0.53
C PRO A 121 -13.37 4.55 0.49
N TRP A 122 -12.77 3.50 1.06
CA TRP A 122 -13.38 2.16 1.12
C TRP A 122 -14.66 2.16 1.94
N HIS A 123 -14.60 2.67 3.16
CA HIS A 123 -15.80 2.82 3.97
C HIS A 123 -16.77 3.88 3.42
N LEU A 124 -16.25 4.90 2.71
CA LEU A 124 -17.10 5.90 2.08
C LEU A 124 -17.99 5.30 0.99
N VAL A 125 -17.49 4.31 0.22
CA VAL A 125 -18.31 3.58 -0.75
C VAL A 125 -19.48 2.91 -0.06
N GLU A 126 -19.23 2.13 1.01
CA GLU A 126 -20.28 1.45 1.77
C GLU A 126 -21.28 2.43 2.38
N PHE A 127 -20.79 3.55 2.91
CA PHE A 127 -21.62 4.63 3.43
C PHE A 127 -22.55 5.22 2.35
N LEU A 128 -22.02 5.52 1.17
CA LEU A 128 -22.82 6.08 0.08
C LEU A 128 -23.87 5.08 -0.41
N GLU A 129 -23.54 3.80 -0.48
CA GLU A 129 -24.50 2.76 -0.85
C GLU A 129 -25.64 2.62 0.16
N LEU A 130 -25.33 2.67 1.46
CA LEU A 130 -26.35 2.65 2.51
C LEU A 130 -27.24 3.91 2.40
N TYR A 131 -26.61 5.08 2.29
CA TYR A 131 -27.31 6.36 2.29
C TYR A 131 -28.20 6.55 1.04
N ILE A 132 -27.76 6.06 -0.12
CA ILE A 132 -28.61 6.01 -1.33
C ILE A 132 -29.87 5.17 -1.07
N LYS A 133 -29.74 3.98 -0.47
CA LYS A 133 -30.90 3.12 -0.16
C LYS A 133 -31.88 3.79 0.80
N GLU A 134 -31.36 4.50 1.80
CA GLU A 134 -32.19 5.26 2.75
C GLU A 134 -32.96 6.38 2.05
N LEU A 135 -32.31 7.10 1.13
CA LEU A 135 -32.95 8.15 0.34
C LEU A 135 -33.98 7.60 -0.65
N GLU A 136 -33.68 6.49 -1.33
CA GLU A 136 -34.63 5.79 -2.20
C GLU A 136 -35.85 5.30 -1.41
N THR A 137 -35.66 4.86 -0.16
CA THR A 137 -36.76 4.47 0.73
C THR A 137 -37.58 5.70 1.14
N ALA A 138 -36.94 6.81 1.50
CA ALA A 138 -37.62 8.06 1.83
C ALA A 138 -38.43 8.62 0.65
N LEU A 139 -37.94 8.44 -0.58
CA LEU A 139 -38.65 8.84 -1.79
C LEU A 139 -40.00 8.11 -1.97
N GLN A 140 -40.17 6.91 -1.40
CA GLN A 140 -41.43 6.16 -1.48
C GLN A 140 -42.53 6.77 -0.60
N THR A 141 -42.15 7.43 0.49
CA THR A 141 -43.09 7.99 1.47
C THR A 141 -43.22 9.51 1.39
N GLU A 142 -42.26 10.18 0.75
CA GLU A 142 -42.24 11.64 0.60
C GLU A 142 -43.32 12.13 -0.37
N GLN A 143 -44.14 13.06 0.09
CA GLN A 143 -45.26 13.63 -0.68
C GLN A 143 -44.94 15.03 -1.22
N ASN A 144 -43.92 15.70 -0.67
CA ASN A 144 -43.51 17.03 -1.12
C ASN A 144 -42.65 16.94 -2.39
N GLU A 145 -43.17 17.41 -3.52
CA GLU A 145 -42.49 17.32 -4.82
C GLU A 145 -41.11 17.99 -4.85
N ALA A 146 -40.94 19.15 -4.21
CA ALA A 146 -39.64 19.82 -4.14
C ALA A 146 -38.61 18.99 -3.36
N MET A 147 -39.04 18.28 -2.32
CA MET A 147 -38.17 17.37 -1.57
C MET A 147 -37.84 16.13 -2.39
N ARG A 148 -38.81 15.59 -3.14
CA ARG A 148 -38.60 14.45 -4.05
C ARG A 148 -37.56 14.76 -5.11
N GLU A 149 -37.66 15.91 -5.78
CA GLU A 149 -36.66 16.36 -6.77
C GLU A 149 -35.26 16.51 -6.16
N HIS A 150 -35.17 17.05 -4.95
CA HIS A 150 -33.91 17.18 -4.22
C HIS A 150 -33.30 15.80 -3.91
N ILE A 151 -34.11 14.85 -3.45
CA ILE A 151 -33.68 13.47 -3.17
C ILE A 151 -33.18 12.79 -4.45
N VAL A 152 -33.93 12.87 -5.55
CA VAL A 152 -33.53 12.30 -6.85
C VAL A 152 -32.20 12.86 -7.33
N THR A 153 -32.03 14.18 -7.25
CA THR A 153 -30.78 14.84 -7.64
C THR A 153 -29.61 14.40 -6.77
N SER A 154 -29.82 14.30 -5.46
CA SER A 154 -28.79 13.86 -4.50
C SER A 154 -28.37 12.42 -4.77
N VAL A 155 -29.33 11.52 -4.99
CA VAL A 155 -29.07 10.11 -5.33
C VAL A 155 -28.23 10.01 -6.60
N ALA A 156 -28.60 10.73 -7.66
CA ALA A 156 -27.86 10.72 -8.92
C ALA A 156 -26.39 11.19 -8.75
N GLN A 157 -26.16 12.25 -7.98
CA GLN A 157 -24.81 12.75 -7.68
C GLN A 157 -23.96 11.74 -6.90
N MET A 158 -24.58 11.03 -5.95
CA MET A 158 -23.89 10.01 -5.16
C MET A 158 -23.59 8.76 -5.98
N GLN A 159 -24.51 8.36 -6.86
CA GLN A 159 -24.28 7.26 -7.80
C GLN A 159 -23.15 7.58 -8.79
N ASP A 160 -23.09 8.79 -9.33
CA ASP A 160 -21.95 9.24 -10.17
C ASP A 160 -20.63 9.19 -9.39
N SER A 161 -20.64 9.67 -8.13
CA SER A 161 -19.46 9.59 -7.26
C SER A 161 -19.00 8.15 -7.02
N LEU A 162 -19.94 7.23 -6.78
CA LEU A 162 -19.66 5.80 -6.62
C LEU A 162 -19.09 5.18 -7.90
N ASN A 163 -19.68 5.48 -9.06
CA ASN A 163 -19.24 4.96 -10.36
C ASN A 163 -17.81 5.37 -10.69
N ARG A 164 -17.35 6.53 -10.20
CA ARG A 164 -15.97 7.00 -10.35
C ARG A 164 -15.03 6.40 -9.31
N LEU A 165 -15.48 6.29 -8.06
CA LEU A 165 -14.62 5.86 -6.95
C LEU A 165 -14.37 4.35 -6.96
N ARG A 166 -15.40 3.54 -7.23
CA ARG A 166 -15.34 2.08 -7.12
C ARG A 166 -14.27 1.43 -8.01
N PRO A 167 -14.14 1.78 -9.31
CA PRO A 167 -13.09 1.22 -10.16
C PRO A 167 -11.70 1.53 -9.64
N VAL A 168 -11.47 2.77 -9.18
CA VAL A 168 -10.15 3.20 -8.66
C VAL A 168 -9.75 2.43 -7.41
N LEU A 169 -10.71 2.14 -6.52
CA LEU A 169 -10.45 1.34 -5.32
C LEU A 169 -10.20 -0.12 -5.66
N ASN A 170 -11.02 -0.70 -6.55
CA ASN A 170 -10.86 -2.07 -7.01
C ASN A 170 -9.50 -2.29 -7.69
N ASP A 171 -9.10 -1.41 -8.60
CA ASP A 171 -7.78 -1.47 -9.24
C ASP A 171 -6.65 -1.42 -8.20
N SER A 172 -6.82 -0.59 -7.16
CA SER A 172 -5.84 -0.52 -6.06
C SER A 172 -5.85 -1.80 -5.20
N ASP A 173 -7.01 -2.42 -4.97
CA ASP A 173 -7.12 -3.69 -4.24
C ASP A 173 -6.46 -4.82 -5.03
N GLU A 174 -6.66 -4.86 -6.35
CA GLU A 174 -6.02 -5.82 -7.26
C GLU A 174 -4.50 -5.66 -7.30
N GLU A 175 -3.99 -4.42 -7.39
CA GLU A 175 -2.55 -4.13 -7.35
C GLU A 175 -1.90 -4.59 -6.05
N VAL A 176 -2.55 -4.37 -4.90
CA VAL A 176 -2.07 -4.79 -3.59
C VAL A 176 -2.10 -6.32 -3.47
N SER A 177 -3.18 -6.96 -3.90
CA SER A 177 -3.30 -8.43 -3.91
C SER A 177 -2.22 -9.08 -4.80
N ALA A 178 -2.00 -8.53 -5.99
CA ALA A 178 -0.95 -9.00 -6.90
C ALA A 178 0.46 -8.77 -6.33
N LEU A 179 0.67 -7.67 -5.59
CA LEU A 179 1.91 -7.42 -4.87
C LEU A 179 2.13 -8.47 -3.77
N ASP A 180 1.13 -8.77 -2.95
CA ASP A 180 1.23 -9.75 -1.86
C ASP A 180 1.54 -11.16 -2.39
N ALA A 181 0.94 -11.55 -3.51
CA ALA A 181 1.26 -12.81 -4.18
C ALA A 181 2.73 -12.85 -4.64
N LYS A 182 3.20 -11.78 -5.28
CA LYS A 182 4.60 -11.64 -5.72
C LYS A 182 5.58 -11.61 -4.55
N GLU A 183 5.22 -10.97 -3.43
CA GLU A 183 6.04 -10.91 -2.21
C GLU A 183 6.26 -12.29 -1.60
N SER A 184 5.22 -13.13 -1.60
CA SER A 184 5.31 -14.53 -1.15
C SER A 184 6.28 -15.33 -2.03
N GLU A 185 6.15 -15.19 -3.36
CA GLU A 185 7.04 -15.84 -4.31
C GLU A 185 8.50 -15.37 -4.15
N MET A 186 8.71 -14.05 -4.09
CA MET A 186 10.02 -13.45 -3.90
C MET A 186 10.66 -13.89 -2.59
N THR A 187 9.89 -14.01 -1.51
CA THR A 187 10.41 -14.53 -0.23
C THR A 187 10.93 -15.95 -0.37
N ARG A 188 10.19 -16.82 -1.10
CA ARG A 188 10.63 -18.20 -1.37
C ARG A 188 11.91 -18.22 -2.21
N LEU A 189 11.96 -17.41 -3.28
CA LEU A 189 13.13 -17.31 -4.15
C LEU A 189 14.35 -16.80 -3.40
N ILE A 190 14.20 -15.73 -2.60
CA ILE A 190 15.27 -15.17 -1.77
C ILE A 190 15.84 -16.23 -0.84
N HIS A 191 14.98 -17.02 -0.19
CA HIS A 191 15.43 -18.10 0.68
C HIS A 191 16.24 -19.15 -0.09
N GLN A 192 15.73 -19.63 -1.23
CA GLN A 192 16.42 -20.63 -2.06
C GLN A 192 17.79 -20.13 -2.57
N PHE A 193 17.83 -18.90 -3.10
CA PHE A 193 19.08 -18.30 -3.59
C PHE A 193 20.07 -18.01 -2.48
N LYS A 194 19.60 -17.53 -1.31
CA LYS A 194 20.46 -17.31 -0.15
C LYS A 194 21.13 -18.61 0.28
N SER A 195 20.37 -19.70 0.40
CA SER A 195 20.92 -21.02 0.75
C SER A 195 21.93 -21.51 -0.28
N TYR A 196 21.62 -21.37 -1.58
CA TYR A 196 22.54 -21.74 -2.65
C TYR A 196 23.84 -20.94 -2.59
N LEU A 197 23.77 -19.61 -2.48
CA LEU A 197 24.95 -18.75 -2.40
C LEU A 197 25.76 -18.99 -1.11
N GLN A 198 25.11 -19.34 0.00
CA GLN A 198 25.83 -19.74 1.22
C GLN A 198 26.60 -21.05 1.02
N ILE A 199 26.01 -22.04 0.37
CA ILE A 199 26.69 -23.31 0.04
C ILE A 199 27.88 -23.04 -0.89
N GLU A 200 27.68 -22.27 -1.95
CA GLU A 200 28.78 -21.92 -2.87
C GLU A 200 29.89 -21.14 -2.16
N LYS A 201 29.52 -20.27 -1.21
CA LYS A 201 30.52 -19.56 -0.41
C LYS A 201 31.33 -20.54 0.45
N ILE A 202 30.68 -21.47 1.12
CA ILE A 202 31.35 -22.50 1.93
C ILE A 202 32.29 -23.35 1.07
N LYS A 203 31.84 -23.82 -0.10
CA LYS A 203 32.68 -24.59 -1.03
C LYS A 203 33.94 -23.81 -1.43
N LEU A 204 33.78 -22.52 -1.74
CA LEU A 204 34.88 -21.65 -2.12
C LEU A 204 35.84 -21.39 -0.96
N ASP A 205 35.32 -21.18 0.25
CA ASP A 205 36.13 -20.97 1.45
C ASP A 205 36.91 -22.26 1.80
N MET A 206 36.27 -23.44 1.68
CA MET A 206 36.93 -24.75 1.85
C MET A 206 37.96 -25.07 0.77
N SER A 207 37.79 -24.58 -0.47
CA SER A 207 38.75 -24.78 -1.55
C SER A 207 39.99 -23.88 -1.44
N GLN A 208 39.94 -22.87 -0.57
CA GLN A 208 41.08 -21.98 -0.26
C GLN A 208 41.92 -22.45 0.94
N GLU A 209 41.51 -23.50 1.65
CA GLU A 209 42.36 -24.23 2.61
C GLU A 209 42.91 -25.50 1.94
N PRO A 210 44.10 -25.39 1.32
CA PRO A 210 45.21 -26.19 1.82
C PRO A 210 46.52 -25.40 1.94
N GLU A 211 47.30 -25.77 2.95
CA GLU A 211 48.66 -25.32 3.33
C GLU A 211 48.76 -24.15 4.33
N ALA A 212 48.52 -24.48 5.60
CA ALA A 212 49.52 -24.32 6.67
C ALA A 212 49.31 -25.38 7.77
#